data_AF-A0A6I3KU75-F1
#
_entry.id   AF-A0A6I3KU75-F1
#
_cell.length_a   1.000
_cell.length_b   1.000
_cell.length_c   1.000
_cell.angle_alpha   90.00
_cell.angle_beta   90.00
_cell.angle_gamma   90.00
#
_symmetry.space_group_name_H-M   'P 1'
#
loop_
_entity.id
_entity.type
_entity.pdbx_description
1 polymer ?
#
loop_
_entity_poly.entity_id
_entity_poly.type
_entity_poly.pdbx_seq_one_letter_code
_entity_poly.pdbx_strand_id
1 'polypeptide(L)' 'MFEPLTIGAWAITTADCPVRFVLNPQDHRTTLILGDTHREFEISLDATTLVAILHKGAQALTSISGTPTDAAPKRIR' A
#
# COMPACT_ATOMS: atom_id res chain seq x y z
N MET A 1 -11.71 -2.07 -20.53
CA MET A 1 -12.36 -0.84 -20.01
C MET A 1 -12.07 -0.82 -18.52
N PHE A 2 -11.32 0.16 -18.02
CA PHE A 2 -11.07 0.29 -16.58
C PHE A 2 -12.24 1.07 -15.98
N GLU A 3 -12.95 0.49 -15.01
CA GLU A 3 -13.95 1.24 -14.27
C GLU A 3 -13.23 2.24 -13.35
N PRO A 4 -13.67 3.52 -13.29
CA PRO A 4 -13.20 4.44 -12.27
C PRO A 4 -13.45 3.82 -10.90
N LEU A 5 -12.48 3.92 -9.98
CA LEU A 5 -12.64 3.48 -8.60
C LEU A 5 -13.91 4.11 -8.00
N THR A 6 -14.99 3.33 -7.92
CA THR A 6 -16.21 3.72 -7.26
C THR A 6 -15.88 3.91 -5.79
N ILE A 7 -16.22 5.08 -5.23
CA ILE A 7 -16.09 5.36 -3.80
C ILE A 7 -16.78 4.22 -3.04
N GLY A 8 -16.02 3.41 -2.29
CA GLY A 8 -16.56 2.32 -1.46
C GLY A 8 -15.90 0.95 -1.61
N ALA A 9 -15.01 0.72 -2.59
CA ALA A 9 -14.22 -0.52 -2.65
C ALA A 9 -13.01 -0.42 -1.69
N TRP A 10 -12.96 -1.30 -0.69
CA TRP A 10 -11.86 -1.39 0.28
C TRP A 10 -11.35 -2.83 0.33
N ALA A 11 -10.02 -2.99 0.36
CA ALA A 11 -9.35 -4.25 0.56
C ALA A 11 -8.56 -4.18 1.86
N ILE A 12 -8.63 -5.23 2.67
CA ILE A 12 -7.75 -5.43 3.82
C ILE A 12 -6.72 -6.48 3.43
N THR A 13 -5.44 -6.13 3.57
CA THR A 13 -4.32 -7.05 3.29
C THR A 13 -3.74 -7.58 4.60
N THR A 14 -3.38 -8.85 4.61
CA THR A 14 -2.57 -9.50 5.65
C THR A 14 -1.12 -9.63 5.18
N ALA A 15 -0.22 -10.04 6.08
CA ALA A 15 1.23 -10.12 5.80
C ALA A 15 1.60 -11.07 4.65
N ASP A 16 0.73 -12.03 4.32
CA ASP A 16 0.85 -13.02 3.26
C ASP A 16 0.18 -12.60 1.94
N CYS A 17 -0.45 -11.42 1.89
CA CYS A 17 -1.09 -10.94 0.67
C CYS A 17 -0.05 -10.77 -0.45
N PRO A 18 -0.20 -11.45 -1.60
CA PRO A 18 0.65 -11.21 -2.76
C PRO A 18 0.50 -9.77 -3.25
N VAL A 19 1.63 -9.13 -3.55
CA VAL A 19 1.67 -7.76 -4.09
C VAL A 19 2.60 -7.75 -5.30
N ARG A 20 2.13 -7.20 -6.42
CA ARG A 20 2.95 -7.05 -7.62
C ARG A 20 2.62 -5.76 -8.37
N PHE A 21 3.63 -5.25 -9.06
CA PHE A 21 3.47 -4.16 -10.02
C PHE A 21 3.61 -4.71 -11.44
N VAL A 22 2.65 -4.39 -12.29
CA VAL A 22 2.70 -4.70 -13.72
C VAL A 22 2.88 -3.38 -14.48
N LEU A 23 3.99 -3.26 -15.21
CA LEU A 23 4.29 -2.06 -15.98
C LEU A 23 3.53 -2.07 -17.32
N ASN A 24 2.85 -0.98 -17.62
CA ASN A 24 2.15 -0.78 -18.90
C ASN A 24 2.81 0.39 -19.66
N PRO A 25 3.94 0.14 -20.35
CA PRO A 25 4.74 1.21 -20.96
C PRO A 25 4.01 1.95 -22.08
N GLN A 26 3.03 1.31 -22.73
CA GLN A 26 2.22 1.91 -23.79
C GLN A 26 1.33 3.05 -23.28
N ASP A 27 0.89 2.96 -22.03
CA ASP A 27 -0.04 3.92 -21.41
C ASP A 27 0.66 4.83 -20.38
N HIS A 28 1.98 4.73 -20.26
CA HIS A 28 2.78 5.39 -19.22
C HIS A 28 2.22 5.18 -17.80
N ARG A 29 1.71 3.97 -17.53
CA ARG A 29 1.02 3.59 -16.30
C ARG A 29 1.59 2.30 -15.70
N THR A 30 1.28 2.09 -14.43
CA THR A 30 1.59 0.86 -13.70
C THR A 30 0.32 0.36 -13.03
N THR A 31 0.05 -0.94 -13.08
CA THR A 31 -1.02 -1.57 -12.31
C THR A 31 -0.43 -2.15 -11.03
N LEU A 32 -0.91 -1.69 -9.86
CA LEU A 32 -0.71 -2.37 -8.59
C LEU A 32 -1.77 -3.47 -8.46
N ILE A 33 -1.33 -4.69 -8.17
CA ILE A 33 -2.22 -5.83 -7.96
C ILE A 33 -1.99 -6.39 -6.55
N LEU A 34 -3.08 -6.53 -5.80
CA LEU A 34 -3.14 -7.16 -4.48
C LEU A 34 -3.95 -8.45 -4.60
N GLY A 35 -3.42 -9.57 -4.09
CA GLY A 35 -4.08 -10.87 -4.13
C GLY A 35 -3.56 -11.82 -5.23
N ASP A 36 -4.16 -13.00 -5.30
CA ASP A 36 -3.87 -14.05 -6.28
C ASP A 36 -4.98 -14.15 -7.34
N THR A 37 -4.73 -14.98 -8.37
CA THR A 37 -5.42 -15.08 -9.67
C THR A 37 -6.96 -15.23 -9.65
N HIS A 38 -7.58 -15.30 -8.47
CA HIS A 38 -9.02 -15.42 -8.28
C HIS A 38 -9.66 -14.36 -7.37
N ARG A 39 -8.87 -13.52 -6.69
CA ARG A 39 -9.34 -12.41 -5.83
C ARG A 39 -8.39 -11.22 -5.90
N GLU A 40 -8.20 -10.71 -7.11
CA GLU A 40 -7.30 -9.58 -7.35
C GLU A 40 -8.03 -8.26 -7.13
N PHE A 41 -7.38 -7.37 -6.40
CA PHE A 41 -7.70 -5.96 -6.38
C PHE A 41 -6.65 -5.22 -7.19
N GLU A 42 -7.07 -4.60 -8.28
CA GLU A 42 -6.20 -3.93 -9.25
C GLU A 42 -6.42 -2.42 -9.22
N ILE A 43 -5.33 -1.66 -9.20
CA ILE A 43 -5.36 -0.20 -9.37
C ILE A 43 -4.38 0.20 -10.46
N SER A 44 -4.89 0.87 -11.50
CA SER A 44 -4.07 1.53 -12.52
C SER A 44 -3.63 2.91 -12.04
N LEU A 45 -2.33 3.14 -12.00
CA LEU A 45 -1.69 4.34 -11.47
C LEU A 45 -0.86 5.00 -12.57
N ASP A 46 -0.95 6.33 -12.67
CA ASP A 46 0.08 7.10 -13.37
C ASP A 46 1.34 7.28 -12.50
N ALA A 47 2.43 7.75 -13.12
CA ALA A 47 3.70 7.94 -12.43
C ALA A 47 3.61 8.89 -11.22
N THR A 48 2.86 9.99 -11.36
CA THR A 48 2.69 11.00 -10.30
C THR A 48 2.00 10.42 -9.08
N THR A 49 0.93 9.65 -9.28
CA THR A 49 0.17 9.00 -8.23
C THR A 49 1.00 7.91 -7.56
N LEU A 50 1.75 7.11 -8.31
CA LEU A 50 2.65 6.09 -7.77
C LEU A 50 3.72 6.72 -6.86
N VAL A 51 4.37 7.80 -7.30
CA VAL A 51 5.35 8.54 -6.47
C VAL A 51 4.71 9.04 -5.17
N ALA A 52 3.50 9.61 -5.25
CA ALA A 52 2.78 10.08 -4.07
C ALA A 52 2.45 8.93 -3.09
N ILE A 53 2.02 7.78 -3.59
CA ILE A 53 1.75 6.57 -2.79
C ILE A 53 3.02 6.09 -2.09
N LEU A 54 4.15 5.98 -2.80
CA LEU A 54 5.41 5.53 -2.23
C LEU A 54 5.90 6.47 -1.11
N HIS A 55 5.83 7.78 -1.35
CA HIS A 55 6.23 8.77 -0.34
C HIS A 55 5.34 8.72 0.90
N LYS A 56 4.02 8.73 0.72
CA LYS A 56 3.07 8.66 1.84
C LYS A 56 3.13 7.31 2.57
N GLY A 57 3.35 6.22 1.85
CA GLY A 57 3.49 4.88 2.41
C GLY A 57 4.71 4.78 3.33
N ALA A 58 5.86 5.33 2.93
CA ALA A 58 7.06 5.37 3.76
C ALA A 58 6.84 6.17 5.06
N GLN A 59 6.14 7.31 4.97
CA GLN A 59 5.76 8.10 6.14
C GLN A 59 4.84 7.31 7.08
N ALA A 60 3.80 6.68 6.53
CA ALA A 60 2.85 5.87 7.30
C ALA A 60 3.53 4.68 8.00
N LEU A 61 4.47 4.00 7.33
CA LEU A 61 5.23 2.91 7.93
C LEU A 61 6.02 3.38 9.15
N THR A 62 6.64 4.56 9.08
CA THR A 62 7.38 5.15 10.20
C THR A 62 6.45 5.43 11.39
N SER A 63 5.21 5.87 11.13
CA SER A 63 4.21 6.10 12.17
C SER A 63 3.70 4.81 12.81
N ILE A 64 3.53 3.74 12.04
CA ILE A 64 3.06 2.43 12.55
C ILE A 64 4.16 1.75 13.37
N SER A 65 5.39 1.74 12.87
CA SER A 65 6.55 1.14 13.56
C SER A 65 7.06 2.01 14.73
N GLY A 66 6.64 3.27 14.81
CA GLY A 66 7.03 4.22 15.85
C GLY A 66 6.28 4.11 17.18
N THR A 67 5.56 3.01 17.44
CA THR A 67 4.94 2.79 18.75
C THR A 67 6.03 2.52 19.79
N PRO A 68 6.14 3.32 20.87
CA PRO A 68 7.24 3.19 21.82
C PRO A 68 7.07 1.92 22.66
N THR A 69 7.94 0.94 22.45
CA THR A 69 8.33 0.01 23.52
C THR A 69 9.21 0.77 24.51
N ASP A 70 8.60 1.63 25.33
CA ASP A 70 9.22 2.02 26.60
C ASP A 70 8.17 2.45 27.62
N ALA A 71 7.76 1.50 28.45
CA ALA A 71 7.17 1.78 29.75
C ALA A 71 7.59 0.67 30.72
N ALA A 72 8.88 0.61 31.06
CA ALA A 72 9.30 0.07 32.34
C ALA A 72 9.96 1.21 33.15
N PRO A 73 9.38 1.60 34.30
CA PRO A 73 9.82 2.80 35.00
C PRO A 73 11.21 2.60 35.60
N LYS A 74 12.02 3.65 35.51
CA LYS A 74 13.20 3.89 36.36
C LYS A 74 12.84 3.57 37.81
N ARG A 75 13.31 2.42 38.32
CA ARG A 75 13.39 2.21 39.76
C ARG A 75 14.73 2.73 40.24
N ILE A 76 14.68 3.95 40.76
CA ILE A 76 15.67 4.50 41.67
C ILE A 76 15.61 3.67 42.95
N ARG A 77 16.71 2.99 43.30
CA ARG A 77 17.31 2.92 44.63
C ARG A 77 18.60 2.13 44.57
#